data_AF-A0A7V0J0N2-F1
#
_entry.id   AF-A0A7V0J0N2-F1
#
_cell.length_a   1.000
_cell.length_b   1.000
_cell.length_c   1.000
_cell.angle_alpha   90.00
_cell.angle_beta   90.00
_cell.angle_gamma   90.00
#
_symmetry.space_group_name_H-M   'P 1'
#
loop_
_entity.id
_entity.type
_entity.pdbx_description
1 polymer ?
#
loop_
_entity_poly.entity_id
_entity_poly.type
_entity_poly.pdbx_seq_one_letter_code
_entity_poly.pdbx_strand_id
1 'polypeptide(L)'
;IKSLYDENIELVDRLRQREAEHREWIDELEASVREDREFKLEKDPHRCRFGRWFDGFHTDDLNLRGLLNQFKSPHETIHSLAAEVILKRSEGKTDEALDIIVDAKSGVLNLMIELFRKTYDLLEKEFKELAIVIELESGLQGIIVDKIVSIQNIDSKNIKSTEGLSLGKASELTDKIAELGDDLIMLVDPGRIAEDLKMRHL
;
A
#
# COMPACT_ATOMS: atom_id res chain seq x y z
N ILE A 1 -1.52 -5.90 16.64
CA ILE A 1 -0.56 -5.15 15.80
C ILE A 1 -0.62 -5.84 14.46
N LYS A 2 -0.98 -5.13 13.38
CA LYS A 2 -0.96 -5.70 12.03
C LYS A 2 0.50 -5.77 11.57
N SER A 3 0.85 -6.80 10.82
CA SER A 3 2.17 -6.85 10.19
C SER A 3 2.23 -5.81 9.06
N LEU A 4 3.44 -5.42 8.65
CA LEU A 4 3.61 -4.57 7.48
C LEU A 4 3.02 -5.25 6.22
N TYR A 5 3.09 -6.59 6.18
CA TYR A 5 2.48 -7.41 5.15
C TYR A 5 0.96 -7.26 5.10
N ASP A 6 0.27 -7.38 6.24
CA ASP A 6 -1.18 -7.21 6.30
C ASP A 6 -1.60 -5.79 5.88
N GLU A 7 -0.84 -4.77 6.29
CA GLU A 7 -1.09 -3.37 5.93
C GLU A 7 -0.95 -3.14 4.42
N ASN A 8 0.07 -3.73 3.79
CA ASN A 8 0.29 -3.60 2.35
C ASN A 8 -0.74 -4.39 1.53
N ILE A 9 -1.19 -5.56 1.99
CA ILE A 9 -2.32 -6.28 1.36
C ILE A 9 -3.58 -5.40 1.36
N GLU A 10 -3.92 -4.83 2.52
CA GLU A 10 -5.09 -3.95 2.63
C GLU A 10 -4.97 -2.70 1.74
N LEU A 11 -3.75 -2.19 1.59
CA LEU A 11 -3.47 -1.08 0.69
C LEU A 11 -3.63 -1.49 -0.78
N VAL A 12 -3.11 -2.64 -1.20
CA VAL A 12 -3.27 -3.18 -2.56
C VAL A 12 -4.75 -3.38 -2.88
N ASP A 13 -5.52 -4.01 -1.99
CA ASP A 13 -6.95 -4.24 -2.21
C ASP A 13 -7.73 -2.92 -2.35
N ARG A 14 -7.41 -1.94 -1.52
CA ARG A 14 -7.98 -0.59 -1.63
C ARG A 14 -7.66 0.03 -2.98
N LEU A 15 -6.40 -0.03 -3.41
CA LEU A 15 -5.97 0.56 -4.68
C LEU A 15 -6.61 -0.15 -5.89
N ARG A 16 -6.78 -1.47 -5.85
CA ARG A 16 -7.53 -2.24 -6.88
C ARG A 16 -8.98 -1.76 -6.97
N GLN A 17 -9.63 -1.50 -5.84
CA GLN A 17 -10.97 -0.92 -5.85
C GLN A 17 -10.98 0.48 -6.48
N ARG A 18 -9.97 1.31 -6.20
CA ARG A 18 -9.86 2.65 -6.80
C ARG A 18 -9.60 2.59 -8.30
N GLU A 19 -8.78 1.65 -8.78
CA GLU A 19 -8.59 1.42 -10.21
C GLU A 19 -9.91 1.06 -10.91
N ALA A 20 -10.67 0.11 -10.34
CA ALA A 20 -11.97 -0.29 -10.88
C ALA A 20 -12.96 0.89 -10.94
N GLU A 21 -13.02 1.70 -9.88
CA GLU A 21 -13.87 2.90 -9.83
C GLU A 21 -13.55 3.92 -10.94
N HIS A 22 -12.28 4.09 -11.33
CA HIS A 22 -11.92 4.99 -12.43
C HIS A 22 -12.30 4.42 -13.81
N ARG A 23 -12.26 3.09 -13.97
CA ARG A 23 -12.75 2.43 -15.19
C ARG A 23 -14.27 2.62 -15.32
N GLU A 24 -14.98 2.32 -14.25
CA GLU A 24 -16.43 2.52 -14.17
C GLU A 24 -16.81 4.00 -14.39
N TRP A 25 -16.01 4.93 -13.87
CA TRP A 25 -16.24 6.36 -14.05
C TRP A 25 -16.19 6.77 -15.52
N ILE A 26 -15.20 6.32 -16.29
CA ILE A 26 -15.08 6.67 -17.71
C ILE A 26 -16.14 5.95 -18.56
N ASP A 27 -16.52 4.73 -18.17
CA ASP A 27 -17.55 3.95 -18.86
C ASP A 27 -18.93 4.59 -18.65
N GLU A 28 -19.18 5.09 -17.44
CA GLU A 28 -20.39 5.86 -17.10
C GLU A 28 -20.43 7.21 -17.81
N LEU A 29 -19.28 7.87 -17.98
CA LEU A 29 -19.19 9.10 -18.78
C LEU A 29 -19.57 8.82 -20.23
N GLU A 30 -19.03 7.75 -20.82
CA GLU A 30 -19.39 7.31 -22.18
C GLU A 30 -20.87 6.96 -22.31
N ALA A 31 -21.40 6.17 -21.38
CA ALA A 31 -22.80 5.79 -21.37
C ALA A 31 -23.70 7.03 -21.27
N SER A 32 -23.34 8.02 -20.47
CA SER A 32 -24.10 9.26 -20.35
C SER A 32 -24.21 10.04 -21.66
N VAL A 33 -23.16 10.02 -22.48
CA VAL A 33 -23.14 10.63 -23.81
C VAL A 33 -23.99 9.84 -24.79
N ARG A 34 -23.81 8.52 -24.85
CA ARG A 34 -24.54 7.63 -25.78
C ARG A 34 -26.04 7.61 -25.52
N GLU A 35 -26.43 7.63 -24.25
CA GLU A 35 -27.83 7.58 -23.82
C GLU A 35 -28.48 8.96 -23.72
N ASP A 36 -27.75 10.01 -24.07
CA ASP A 36 -28.19 11.40 -23.96
C ASP A 36 -28.77 11.74 -22.57
N ARG A 37 -28.03 11.39 -21.52
CA ARG A 37 -28.43 11.62 -20.11
C ARG A 37 -27.37 12.38 -19.32
N GLU A 38 -27.80 12.93 -18.19
CA GLU A 38 -26.90 13.63 -17.28
C GLU A 38 -25.85 12.67 -16.69
N PHE A 39 -24.59 13.14 -16.62
CA PHE A 39 -23.50 12.46 -15.92
C PHE A 39 -23.51 12.81 -14.43
N LYS A 40 -23.75 11.81 -13.59
CA LYS A 40 -24.05 11.99 -12.15
C LYS A 40 -22.91 11.69 -11.20
N LEU A 41 -21.80 11.14 -11.68
CA LEU A 41 -20.66 10.85 -10.81
C LEU A 41 -19.89 12.12 -10.43
N GLU A 42 -19.09 12.00 -9.39
CA GLU A 42 -18.23 13.07 -8.88
C GLU A 42 -17.20 13.48 -9.93
N LYS A 43 -17.11 14.79 -10.18
CA LYS A 43 -16.24 15.38 -11.20
C LYS A 43 -15.00 16.01 -10.59
N ASP A 44 -15.04 16.36 -9.32
CA ASP A 44 -13.89 16.90 -8.61
C ASP A 44 -12.93 15.76 -8.22
N PRO A 45 -11.66 15.80 -8.67
CA PRO A 45 -10.68 14.75 -8.37
C PRO A 45 -10.47 14.59 -6.86
N HIS A 46 -10.44 15.67 -6.08
CA HIS A 46 -10.21 15.60 -4.63
C HIS A 46 -11.42 15.04 -3.85
N ARG A 47 -12.61 15.11 -4.45
CA ARG A 47 -13.85 14.59 -3.85
C ARG A 47 -14.15 13.16 -4.28
N CYS A 48 -13.41 12.56 -5.21
CA CYS A 48 -13.57 11.13 -5.49
C CYS A 48 -13.01 10.31 -4.30
N ARG A 49 -13.38 9.01 -4.21
CA ARG A 49 -12.90 8.15 -3.09
C ARG A 49 -11.37 8.00 -3.11
N PHE A 50 -10.76 8.01 -4.29
CA PHE A 50 -9.31 8.00 -4.45
C PHE A 50 -8.69 9.32 -3.99
N GLY A 51 -9.14 10.46 -4.50
CA GLY A 51 -8.61 11.78 -4.12
C GLY A 51 -8.66 12.04 -2.62
N ARG A 52 -9.80 11.79 -1.96
CA ARG A 52 -9.90 11.93 -0.50
C ARG A 52 -8.91 11.07 0.27
N TRP A 53 -8.66 9.84 -0.20
CA TRP A 53 -7.68 8.96 0.42
C TRP A 53 -6.27 9.43 0.12
N PHE A 54 -5.99 9.78 -1.14
CA PHE A 54 -4.70 10.23 -1.63
C PHE A 54 -4.22 11.48 -0.90
N ASP A 55 -5.09 12.48 -0.72
CA ASP A 55 -4.77 13.74 -0.03
C ASP A 55 -4.43 13.54 1.45
N GLY A 56 -4.92 12.46 2.07
CA GLY A 56 -4.65 12.13 3.47
C GLY A 56 -3.55 11.07 3.67
N PHE A 57 -3.11 10.40 2.62
CA PHE A 57 -2.17 9.28 2.73
C PHE A 57 -0.73 9.76 2.88
N HIS A 58 -0.02 9.17 3.84
CA HIS A 58 1.38 9.47 4.12
C HIS A 58 2.16 8.16 4.25
N THR A 59 3.37 8.12 3.71
CA THR A 59 4.29 6.97 3.81
C THR A 59 5.73 7.46 3.90
N ASP A 60 6.54 6.75 4.69
CA ASP A 60 7.98 6.97 4.80
C ASP A 60 8.77 6.22 3.71
N ASP A 61 8.12 5.31 2.96
CA ASP A 61 8.75 4.69 1.79
C ASP A 61 8.85 5.71 0.65
N LEU A 62 10.10 6.10 0.36
CA LEU A 62 10.45 7.03 -0.70
C LEU A 62 10.03 6.52 -2.09
N ASN A 63 10.07 5.21 -2.32
CA ASN A 63 9.69 4.60 -3.59
C ASN A 63 8.18 4.67 -3.79
N LEU A 64 7.41 4.24 -2.79
CA LEU A 64 5.94 4.32 -2.82
C LEU A 64 5.48 5.77 -2.96
N ARG A 65 6.07 6.70 -2.19
CA ARG A 65 5.74 8.13 -2.30
C ARG A 65 6.03 8.68 -3.69
N GLY A 66 7.20 8.36 -4.27
CA GLY A 66 7.57 8.78 -5.61
C GLY A 66 6.63 8.25 -6.69
N LEU A 67 6.11 7.05 -6.51
CA LEU A 67 5.15 6.44 -7.42
C LEU A 67 3.74 7.04 -7.26
N LEU A 68 3.27 7.21 -6.03
CA LEU A 68 1.95 7.82 -5.75
C LEU A 68 1.87 9.25 -6.28
N ASN A 69 2.94 10.05 -6.17
CA ASN A 69 2.97 11.41 -6.72
C ASN A 69 2.72 11.47 -8.24
N GLN A 70 3.03 10.40 -8.98
CA GLN A 70 2.81 10.36 -10.42
C GLN A 70 1.32 10.24 -10.79
N PHE A 71 0.45 9.85 -9.86
CA PHE A 71 -1.00 9.79 -10.10
C PHE A 71 -1.63 11.17 -10.20
N LYS A 72 -1.04 12.20 -9.58
CA LYS A 72 -1.66 13.52 -9.46
C LYS A 72 -2.11 14.09 -10.81
N SER A 73 -1.18 14.21 -11.75
CA SER A 73 -1.42 14.77 -13.08
C SER A 73 -2.46 13.97 -13.89
N PRO A 74 -2.32 12.64 -14.07
CA PRO A 74 -3.31 11.89 -14.84
C PRO A 74 -4.68 11.80 -14.16
N HIS A 75 -4.74 11.80 -12.82
CA HIS A 75 -6.00 11.85 -12.07
C HIS A 75 -6.76 13.18 -12.28
N GLU A 76 -6.07 14.31 -12.13
CA GLU A 76 -6.62 15.64 -12.42
C GLU A 76 -7.09 15.74 -13.87
N THR A 77 -6.30 15.18 -14.79
CA THR A 77 -6.62 15.18 -16.22
C THR A 77 -7.90 14.40 -16.52
N ILE A 78 -8.06 13.15 -16.04
CA ILE A 78 -9.29 12.35 -16.24
C ILE A 78 -10.53 13.12 -15.78
N HIS A 79 -10.48 13.69 -14.58
CA HIS A 79 -11.61 14.38 -14.00
C HIS A 79 -11.95 15.69 -14.72
N SER A 80 -10.94 16.40 -15.25
CA SER A 80 -11.16 17.62 -16.04
C SER A 80 -11.94 17.39 -17.34
N LEU A 81 -11.83 16.20 -17.93
CA LEU A 81 -12.51 15.85 -19.21
C LEU A 81 -14.03 15.88 -19.10
N ALA A 82 -14.60 15.62 -17.91
CA ALA A 82 -16.05 15.60 -17.73
C ALA A 82 -16.70 16.91 -18.17
N ALA A 83 -16.09 18.06 -17.86
CA ALA A 83 -16.63 19.36 -18.21
C ALA A 83 -16.69 19.56 -19.74
N GLU A 84 -15.63 19.17 -20.44
CA GLU A 84 -15.54 19.28 -21.90
C GLU A 84 -16.52 18.32 -22.59
N VAL A 85 -16.56 17.06 -22.15
CA VAL A 85 -17.47 16.03 -22.71
C VAL A 85 -18.93 16.42 -22.51
N ILE A 86 -19.30 16.92 -21.32
CA ILE A 86 -20.66 17.40 -21.04
C ILE A 86 -21.03 18.59 -21.93
N LEU A 87 -20.10 19.54 -22.13
CA LEU A 87 -20.32 20.68 -23.00
C LEU A 87 -20.58 20.24 -24.45
N LYS A 88 -19.71 19.39 -25.00
CA LYS A 88 -19.86 18.85 -26.37
C LYS A 88 -21.19 18.12 -26.55
N ARG A 89 -21.58 17.29 -25.58
CA ARG A 89 -22.88 16.62 -25.58
C ARG A 89 -24.03 17.65 -25.61
N SER A 90 -23.98 18.69 -24.78
CA SER A 90 -25.03 19.72 -24.72
C SER A 90 -25.16 20.54 -26.01
N GLU A 91 -24.09 20.61 -26.81
CA GLU A 91 -24.07 21.23 -28.13
C GLU A 91 -24.55 20.29 -29.26
N GLY A 92 -24.92 19.05 -28.93
CA GLY A 92 -25.30 18.02 -29.91
C GLY A 92 -24.11 17.40 -30.65
N LYS A 93 -22.87 17.66 -30.19
CA LYS A 93 -21.62 17.14 -30.78
C LYS A 93 -21.24 15.80 -30.15
N THR A 94 -22.13 14.83 -30.27
CA THR A 94 -21.97 13.50 -29.65
C THR A 94 -20.71 12.79 -30.13
N ASP A 95 -20.40 12.83 -31.43
CA ASP A 95 -19.22 12.16 -31.98
C ASP A 95 -17.92 12.76 -31.42
N GLU A 96 -17.80 14.09 -31.36
CA GLU A 96 -16.64 14.77 -30.75
C GLU A 96 -16.50 14.42 -29.26
N ALA A 97 -17.61 14.32 -28.53
CA ALA A 97 -17.60 13.93 -27.13
C ALA A 97 -17.10 12.49 -26.94
N LEU A 98 -17.50 11.57 -27.83
CA LEU A 98 -17.05 10.18 -27.81
C LEU A 98 -15.58 10.04 -28.21
N ASP A 99 -15.10 10.82 -29.17
CA ASP A 99 -13.69 10.83 -29.57
C ASP A 99 -12.79 11.22 -28.39
N ILE A 100 -13.16 12.26 -27.63
CA ILE A 100 -12.45 12.67 -26.40
C ILE A 100 -12.38 11.51 -25.39
N ILE A 101 -13.48 10.77 -25.22
CA ILE A 101 -13.52 9.63 -24.29
C ILE A 101 -12.63 8.48 -24.78
N VAL A 102 -12.62 8.19 -26.08
CA VAL A 102 -11.76 7.14 -26.67
C VAL A 102 -10.28 7.47 -26.48
N ASP A 103 -9.90 8.72 -26.73
CA ASP A 103 -8.53 9.21 -26.50
C ASP A 103 -8.17 9.13 -25.02
N ALA A 104 -9.09 9.49 -24.12
CA ALA A 104 -8.87 9.41 -22.69
C ALA A 104 -8.68 7.96 -22.19
N LYS A 105 -9.46 7.02 -22.72
CA LYS A 105 -9.36 5.58 -22.41
C LYS A 105 -8.01 5.00 -22.81
N SER A 106 -7.56 5.29 -24.03
CA SER A 106 -6.29 4.78 -24.57
C SER A 106 -5.06 5.53 -24.06
N GLY A 107 -5.22 6.78 -23.65
CA GLY A 107 -4.16 7.63 -23.11
C GLY A 107 -4.13 7.65 -21.58
N VAL A 108 -4.78 8.67 -20.99
CA VAL A 108 -4.62 9.01 -19.57
C VAL A 108 -5.13 7.93 -18.61
N LEU A 109 -6.22 7.22 -18.96
CA LEU A 109 -6.70 6.11 -18.15
C LEU A 109 -5.73 4.94 -18.19
N ASN A 110 -5.19 4.59 -19.36
CA ASN A 110 -4.19 3.55 -19.47
C ASN A 110 -2.93 3.89 -18.65
N LEU A 111 -2.51 5.15 -18.65
CA LEU A 111 -1.41 5.61 -17.79
C LEU A 111 -1.74 5.42 -16.29
N MET A 112 -2.95 5.77 -15.84
CA MET A 112 -3.38 5.51 -14.45
C MET A 112 -3.31 4.03 -14.10
N ILE A 113 -3.78 3.16 -14.99
CA ILE A 113 -3.77 1.70 -14.81
C ILE A 113 -2.34 1.18 -14.69
N GLU A 114 -1.42 1.67 -15.52
CA GLU A 114 -0.01 1.31 -15.42
C GLU A 114 0.61 1.75 -14.10
N LEU A 115 0.25 2.93 -13.59
CA LEU A 115 0.68 3.42 -12.28
C LEU A 115 0.12 2.55 -11.15
N PHE A 116 -1.15 2.17 -11.21
CA PHE A 116 -1.76 1.23 -10.27
C PHE A 116 -0.99 -0.10 -10.26
N ARG A 117 -0.74 -0.69 -11.44
CA ARG A 117 0.00 -1.94 -11.55
C ARG A 117 1.42 -1.85 -10.97
N LYS A 118 2.15 -0.78 -11.29
CA LYS A 118 3.48 -0.52 -10.70
C LYS A 118 3.41 -0.43 -9.18
N THR A 119 2.31 0.12 -8.63
CA THR A 119 2.14 0.28 -7.19
C THR A 119 1.86 -1.07 -6.52
N TYR A 120 1.01 -1.91 -7.11
CA TYR A 120 0.82 -3.29 -6.65
C TYR A 120 2.13 -4.05 -6.67
N ASP A 121 2.86 -4.01 -7.80
CA ASP A 121 4.13 -4.69 -7.94
C ASP A 121 5.15 -4.25 -6.88
N LEU A 122 5.21 -2.96 -6.57
CA LEU A 122 6.10 -2.43 -5.53
C LEU A 122 5.71 -3.01 -4.17
N LEU A 123 4.44 -2.86 -3.79
CA LEU A 123 3.92 -3.32 -2.50
C LEU A 123 4.03 -4.83 -2.33
N GLU A 124 3.82 -5.61 -3.39
CA GLU A 124 3.93 -7.08 -3.36
C GLU A 124 5.39 -7.57 -3.42
N LYS A 125 6.30 -6.86 -4.12
CA LYS A 125 7.73 -7.24 -4.22
C LYS A 125 8.53 -6.96 -2.96
N GLU A 126 8.15 -5.96 -2.16
CA GLU A 126 8.81 -5.70 -0.87
C GLU A 126 8.66 -6.87 0.12
N PHE A 127 7.74 -7.82 -0.11
CA PHE A 127 7.56 -9.02 0.72
C PHE A 127 8.11 -10.31 0.12
N LYS A 128 9.16 -10.24 -0.69
CA LYS A 128 10.03 -11.44 -0.78
C LYS A 128 10.67 -11.62 0.59
N GLU A 129 10.01 -12.43 1.42
CA GLU A 129 10.38 -12.84 2.77
C GLU A 129 11.90 -12.78 2.98
N LEU A 130 12.35 -11.80 3.77
CA LEU A 130 13.75 -11.74 4.18
C LEU A 130 13.94 -12.86 5.20
N ALA A 131 14.64 -13.91 4.81
CA ALA A 131 14.99 -15.00 5.72
C ALA A 131 16.32 -14.70 6.40
N ILE A 132 16.30 -14.49 7.72
CA ILE A 132 17.50 -14.51 8.54
C ILE A 132 17.82 -15.96 8.83
N VAL A 133 18.96 -16.43 8.32
CA VAL A 133 19.42 -17.80 8.54
C VAL A 133 20.37 -17.82 9.74
N ILE A 134 20.06 -18.64 10.73
CA ILE A 134 20.83 -18.78 11.98
C ILE A 134 21.18 -20.25 12.18
N GLU A 135 22.43 -20.52 12.52
CA GLU A 135 22.88 -21.85 12.94
C GLU A 135 22.74 -21.99 14.45
N LEU A 136 21.91 -22.93 14.90
CA LEU A 136 21.72 -23.28 16.30
C LEU A 136 22.20 -24.70 16.55
N GLU A 137 22.31 -25.10 17.83
CA GLU A 137 22.65 -26.50 18.18
C GLU A 137 21.69 -27.52 17.55
N SER A 138 20.42 -27.12 17.33
CA SER A 138 19.42 -27.93 16.66
C SER A 138 19.52 -27.99 15.13
N GLY A 139 20.51 -27.32 14.53
CA GLY A 139 20.69 -27.18 13.09
C GLY A 139 20.36 -25.78 12.55
N LEU A 140 20.40 -25.66 11.23
CA LEU A 140 20.13 -24.42 10.50
C LEU A 140 18.64 -24.07 10.57
N GLN A 141 18.31 -22.85 10.99
CA GLN A 141 16.95 -22.34 11.04
C GLN A 141 16.83 -21.03 10.26
N GLY A 142 15.67 -20.81 9.63
CA GLY A 142 15.34 -19.58 8.94
C GLY A 142 14.22 -18.84 9.68
N ILE A 143 14.43 -17.57 9.99
CA ILE A 143 13.42 -16.67 10.52
C ILE A 143 13.01 -15.72 9.41
N ILE A 144 11.73 -15.75 9.03
CA ILE A 144 11.17 -14.80 8.08
C ILE A 144 10.88 -13.50 8.83
N VAL A 145 11.40 -12.39 8.31
CA VAL A 145 11.15 -11.04 8.84
C VAL A 145 10.63 -10.12 7.75
N ASP A 146 9.82 -9.13 8.16
CA ASP A 146 9.29 -8.12 7.24
C ASP A 146 10.40 -7.22 6.70
N LYS A 147 11.30 -6.74 7.58
CA LYS A 147 12.37 -5.80 7.20
C LYS A 147 13.54 -5.83 8.18
N ILE A 148 14.76 -5.66 7.66
CA ILE A 148 15.95 -5.33 8.45
C ILE A 148 16.11 -3.81 8.46
N VAL A 149 15.91 -3.18 9.62
CA VAL A 149 15.99 -1.72 9.75
C VAL A 149 17.44 -1.23 9.78
N SER A 150 18.28 -1.88 10.59
CA SER A 150 19.71 -1.54 10.74
C SER A 150 20.46 -2.66 11.47
N ILE A 151 21.80 -2.64 11.39
CA ILE A 151 22.68 -3.48 12.21
C ILE A 151 23.40 -2.54 13.18
N GLN A 152 23.24 -2.78 14.48
CA GLN A 152 23.78 -1.90 15.52
C GLN A 152 24.46 -2.67 16.64
N ASN A 153 25.52 -2.09 17.19
CA ASN A 153 26.15 -2.58 18.40
C ASN A 153 25.45 -1.97 19.61
N ILE A 154 24.93 -2.81 20.49
CA ILE A 154 24.25 -2.39 21.71
C ILE A 154 25.22 -2.57 22.88
N ASP A 155 25.49 -1.49 23.61
CA ASP A 155 26.26 -1.57 24.86
C ASP A 155 25.44 -2.32 25.90
N SER A 156 26.06 -3.30 26.57
CA SER A 156 25.47 -4.10 27.63
C SER A 156 24.73 -3.29 28.70
N LYS A 157 25.16 -2.05 28.99
CA LYS A 157 24.50 -1.16 29.95
C LYS A 157 23.09 -0.71 29.53
N ASN A 158 22.80 -0.75 28.24
CA ASN A 158 21.51 -0.36 27.67
C ASN A 158 20.54 -1.56 27.59
N ILE A 159 21.00 -2.76 27.97
CA ILE A 159 20.18 -3.98 28.01
C ILE A 159 19.59 -4.12 29.41
N LYS A 160 18.26 -4.23 29.49
CA LYS A 160 17.51 -4.39 30.73
C LYS A 160 16.75 -5.72 30.73
N SER A 161 16.55 -6.27 31.92
CA SER A 161 15.65 -7.40 32.12
C SER A 161 14.21 -6.99 31.86
N THR A 162 13.39 -7.91 31.36
CA THR A 162 11.95 -7.71 31.21
C THR A 162 11.16 -8.00 32.48
N GLU A 163 11.83 -8.31 33.59
CA GLU A 163 11.22 -8.49 34.92
C GLU A 163 10.37 -7.27 35.30
N GLY A 164 9.08 -7.52 35.59
CA GLY A 164 8.11 -6.48 35.94
C GLY A 164 7.42 -5.81 34.76
N LEU A 165 7.77 -6.14 33.51
CA LEU A 165 7.04 -5.71 32.31
C LEU A 165 5.99 -6.75 31.89
N SER A 166 4.78 -6.30 31.59
CA SER A 166 3.73 -7.17 31.03
C SER A 166 3.95 -7.33 29.53
N LEU A 167 4.65 -8.40 29.14
CA LEU A 167 4.97 -8.70 27.74
C LEU A 167 4.02 -9.71 27.07
N GLY A 168 3.04 -10.24 27.81
CA GLY A 168 2.14 -11.28 27.30
C GLY A 168 2.92 -12.47 26.74
N LYS A 169 2.56 -12.96 25.54
CA LYS A 169 3.27 -14.07 24.88
C LYS A 169 4.72 -13.78 24.53
N ALA A 170 5.13 -12.51 24.47
CA ALA A 170 6.50 -12.16 24.11
C ALA A 170 7.51 -12.55 25.20
N SER A 171 7.08 -12.78 26.45
CA SER A 171 7.98 -13.31 27.50
C SER A 171 8.50 -14.72 27.20
N GLU A 172 7.82 -15.48 26.33
CA GLU A 172 8.27 -16.81 25.88
C GLU A 172 9.47 -16.70 24.93
N LEU A 173 9.62 -15.56 24.25
CA LEU A 173 10.61 -15.33 23.20
C LEU A 173 11.81 -14.49 23.66
N THR A 174 11.67 -13.78 24.78
CA THR A 174 12.72 -12.91 25.31
C THR A 174 12.63 -12.73 26.84
N ASP A 175 13.77 -12.51 27.48
CA ASP A 175 13.90 -11.98 28.84
C ASP A 175 14.60 -10.61 28.89
N LYS A 176 14.88 -10.01 27.72
CA LYS A 176 15.69 -8.80 27.61
C LYS A 176 15.14 -7.81 26.60
N ILE A 177 15.28 -6.55 26.95
CA ILE A 177 14.99 -5.40 26.09
C ILE A 177 16.22 -4.50 26.04
N ALA A 178 16.39 -3.77 24.94
CA ALA A 178 17.40 -2.74 24.80
C ALA A 178 16.73 -1.39 24.56
N GLU A 179 17.23 -0.35 25.21
CA GLU A 179 16.86 1.04 24.91
C GLU A 179 17.85 1.61 23.89
N LEU A 180 17.33 2.10 22.77
CA LEU A 180 18.11 2.72 21.71
C LEU A 180 17.49 4.07 21.33
N GLY A 181 18.03 5.15 21.88
CA GLY A 181 17.40 6.46 21.75
C GLY A 181 16.04 6.45 22.45
N ASP A 182 14.99 6.79 21.72
CA ASP A 182 13.60 6.74 22.20
C ASP A 182 12.92 5.39 21.94
N ASP A 183 13.58 4.47 21.23
CA ASP A 183 13.03 3.17 20.85
C ASP A 183 13.34 2.09 21.88
N LEU A 184 12.35 1.23 22.14
CA LEU A 184 12.49 0.02 22.94
C LEU A 184 12.56 -1.20 22.02
N ILE A 185 13.69 -1.89 22.01
CA ILE A 185 13.96 -3.03 21.13
C ILE A 185 13.90 -4.32 21.94
N MET A 186 13.14 -5.29 21.45
CA MET A 186 13.09 -6.62 22.03
C MET A 186 14.30 -7.46 21.59
N LEU A 187 15.03 -8.04 22.54
CA LEU A 187 16.16 -8.92 22.21
C LEU A 187 15.66 -10.37 22.16
N VAL A 188 15.32 -10.83 20.97
CA VAL A 188 14.79 -12.18 20.77
C VAL A 188 15.93 -13.20 20.85
N ASP A 189 15.75 -14.26 21.64
CA ASP A 189 16.69 -15.38 21.72
C ASP A 189 16.32 -16.45 20.68
N PRO A 190 17.14 -16.67 19.63
CA PRO A 190 16.86 -17.67 18.61
C PRO A 190 16.66 -19.09 19.16
N GLY A 191 17.33 -19.45 20.26
CA GLY A 191 17.17 -20.75 20.91
C GLY A 191 15.76 -20.94 21.48
N ARG A 192 15.20 -19.89 22.08
CA ARG A 192 13.83 -19.93 22.63
C ARG A 192 12.76 -19.99 21.56
N ILE A 193 12.98 -19.33 20.42
CA ILE A 193 12.09 -19.45 19.25
C ILE A 193 12.03 -20.92 18.79
N ALA A 194 13.18 -21.57 18.68
CA ALA A 194 13.26 -22.97 18.27
C ALA A 194 12.51 -23.92 19.22
N GLU A 195 12.56 -23.66 20.53
CA GLU A 195 11.88 -24.47 21.54
C GLU A 195 10.36 -24.23 21.55
N ASP A 196 9.89 -22.98 21.47
CA ASP A 196 8.46 -22.66 21.38
C ASP A 196 7.83 -23.29 20.12
N LEU A 197 8.51 -23.26 18.98
CA LEU A 197 8.03 -23.88 17.74
C LEU A 197 7.90 -25.41 17.85
N LYS A 198 8.83 -26.08 18.54
CA LYS A 198 8.74 -27.54 18.77
C LYS A 198 7.55 -27.90 19.66
N MET A 199 7.26 -27.08 20.67
CA MET A 199 6.16 -27.31 21.62
C MET A 199 4.78 -27.12 20.99
N ARG A 200 4.66 -26.34 19.91
CA ARG A 200 3.39 -26.11 19.18
C ARG A 200 3.05 -27.19 18.14
N HIS A 201 3.98 -28.08 17.85
CA HIS A 201 3.82 -29.21 16.92
C HIS A 201 3.67 -30.57 17.62
N LEU A 202 3.52 -30.57 18.96
CA LEU A 202 3.16 -31.72 19.80
C LEU A 202 1.71 -31.58 20.28
#